data_AF-A0A8J5RA90-F1
#
_entry.id   AF-A0A8J5RA90-F1
#
_cell.length_a   1.000
_cell.length_b   1.000
_cell.length_c   1.000
_cell.angle_alpha   90.00
_cell.angle_beta   90.00
_cell.angle_gamma   90.00
#
_symmetry.space_group_name_H-M   'P 1'
#
loop_
_entity.id
_entity.type
_entity.pdbx_description
1 polymer ?
#
loop_
_entity_poly.entity_id
_entity_poly.type
_entity_poly.pdbx_seq_one_letter_code
_entity_poly.pdbx_strand_id
1 'polypeptide(L)'
;MTTLGGVEGYAFINTKYANETGLYPDIQLHMAPASLSSDAGVQVRKVLSLTDEVYDTVFRPITNKDAWTLMPLLLRPKSRGTVRLRNSNSFASPLINSNYFAEPEDMLSGYSNWDILVSNWDICRKRSYWIIKFY
;
A
#
# COMPACT_ATOMS: atom_id res chain seq x y z
N MET A 1 -15.63 18.69 -9.84
CA MET A 1 -14.75 17.51 -9.66
C MET A 1 -13.47 17.80 -10.42
N THR A 2 -12.36 18.07 -9.75
CA THR A 2 -11.10 18.50 -10.40
C THR A 2 -10.10 17.35 -10.61
N THR A 3 -10.33 16.19 -10.01
CA THR A 3 -9.61 14.93 -10.26
C THR A 3 -10.57 13.73 -10.04
N LEU A 4 -10.30 12.58 -10.67
CA LEU A 4 -11.16 11.39 -10.64
C LEU A 4 -10.91 10.44 -9.44
N GLY A 5 -10.25 10.90 -8.37
CA GLY A 5 -10.05 10.11 -7.14
C GLY A 5 -9.02 8.97 -7.25
N GLY A 6 -8.04 9.10 -8.15
CA GLY A 6 -6.94 8.15 -8.33
C GLY A 6 -5.71 8.48 -7.48
N VAL A 7 -4.53 8.05 -7.95
CA VAL A 7 -3.25 8.41 -7.32
C VAL A 7 -2.87 9.83 -7.74
N GLU A 8 -2.66 10.69 -6.74
CA GLU A 8 -2.33 12.11 -6.94
C GLU A 8 -0.90 12.46 -6.54
N GLY A 9 -0.22 11.55 -5.83
CA GLY A 9 1.15 11.77 -5.40
C GLY A 9 1.94 10.48 -5.28
N TYR A 10 3.24 10.62 -5.47
CA TYR A 10 4.23 9.58 -5.23
C TYR A 10 5.30 10.10 -4.28
N ALA A 11 5.77 9.23 -3.40
CA ALA A 11 6.98 9.45 -2.63
C ALA A 11 7.86 8.20 -2.64
N PHE A 12 9.16 8.41 -2.49
CA PHE A 12 10.16 7.35 -2.50
C PHE A 12 10.99 7.43 -1.23
N ILE A 13 11.22 6.27 -0.60
CA ILE A 13 11.89 6.19 0.70
C ILE A 13 12.91 5.05 0.65
N ASN A 14 14.04 5.26 1.35
CA ASN A 14 15.02 4.22 1.67
C ASN A 14 14.77 3.75 3.11
N THR A 15 14.45 2.48 3.31
CA THR A 15 14.46 1.89 4.66
C THR A 15 15.88 1.62 5.12
N LYS A 16 16.04 1.23 6.39
CA LYS A 16 17.29 0.68 6.93
C LYS A 16 17.74 -0.63 6.25
N TYR A 17 16.86 -1.27 5.49
CA TYR A 17 17.15 -2.48 4.70
C TYR A 17 17.41 -2.17 3.23
N ALA A 18 17.32 -0.90 2.83
CA ALA A 18 17.69 -0.46 1.49
C ALA A 18 19.19 -0.71 1.25
N ASN A 19 19.57 -0.74 -0.03
CA ASN A 19 20.97 -0.86 -0.39
C ASN A 19 21.79 0.32 0.16
N GLU A 20 22.98 0.04 0.70
CA GLU A 20 23.87 1.02 1.35
C GLU A 20 24.22 2.22 0.46
N THR A 21 24.22 2.04 -0.87
CA THR A 21 24.47 3.13 -1.81
C THR A 21 23.40 4.22 -1.77
N GLY A 22 22.18 3.92 -1.29
CA GLY A 22 21.06 4.86 -1.20
C GLY A 22 20.54 5.39 -2.54
N LEU A 23 21.15 4.99 -3.66
CA LEU A 23 20.85 5.50 -5.01
C LEU A 23 19.45 5.14 -5.49
N TYR A 24 18.85 4.10 -4.91
CA TYR A 24 17.57 3.60 -5.35
C TYR A 24 16.66 3.24 -4.16
N PRO A 25 15.42 3.73 -4.19
CA PRO A 25 14.42 3.43 -3.17
C PRO A 25 14.00 1.98 -3.18
N ASP A 26 13.75 1.46 -1.97
CA ASP A 26 13.11 0.18 -1.74
C ASP A 26 11.62 0.33 -1.45
N ILE A 27 11.13 1.54 -1.13
CA ILE A 27 9.70 1.84 -0.94
C ILE A 27 9.22 2.94 -1.89
N GLN A 28 8.02 2.74 -2.43
CA GLN A 28 7.19 3.78 -3.04
C GLN A 28 5.88 3.92 -2.27
N LEU A 29 5.48 5.16 -1.97
CA LEU A 29 4.16 5.47 -1.43
C LEU A 29 3.30 6.06 -2.54
N HIS A 30 2.14 5.48 -2.78
CA HIS A 30 1.10 6.11 -3.59
C HIS A 30 0.15 6.85 -2.67
N MET A 31 -0.16 8.10 -2.97
CA MET A 31 -1.15 8.89 -2.24
C MET A 31 -2.40 9.06 -3.09
N ALA A 32 -3.56 8.80 -2.49
CA ALA A 32 -4.86 9.06 -3.08
C ALA A 32 -5.71 9.93 -2.13
N PRO A 33 -6.46 10.93 -2.63
CA PRO A 33 -7.33 11.80 -1.83
C PRO A 33 -8.66 11.10 -1.50
N ALA A 34 -8.63 9.79 -1.34
CA ALA A 34 -9.79 8.95 -1.08
C ALA A 34 -9.39 7.88 -0.06
N SER A 35 -10.39 7.42 0.68
CA SER A 35 -10.31 6.36 1.69
C SER A 35 -11.28 5.24 1.34
N LEU A 36 -11.06 4.07 1.92
CA LEU A 36 -12.00 2.95 1.86
C LEU A 36 -13.38 3.29 2.46
N SER A 37 -13.48 4.35 3.27
CA SER A 37 -14.73 4.88 3.81
C SER A 37 -15.43 5.91 2.90
N SER A 38 -14.78 6.38 1.83
CA SER A 38 -15.23 7.53 1.03
C SER A 38 -16.49 7.27 0.21
N ASP A 39 -16.81 6.00 -0.09
CA ASP A 39 -18.02 5.62 -0.82
C ASP A 39 -19.09 5.02 0.09
N ALA A 40 -18.94 5.16 1.41
CA ALA A 40 -19.81 4.56 2.43
C ALA A 40 -20.00 3.02 2.27
N GLY A 41 -19.05 2.32 1.62
CA GLY A 41 -19.03 0.87 1.53
C GLY A 41 -19.87 0.31 0.38
N VAL A 42 -20.24 1.14 -0.59
CA VAL A 42 -21.13 0.76 -1.71
C VAL A 42 -20.42 -0.17 -2.70
N GLN A 43 -19.18 0.16 -3.08
CA GLN A 43 -18.37 -0.57 -4.08
C GLN A 43 -16.95 -0.88 -3.62
N VAL A 44 -16.22 0.08 -3.05
CA VAL A 44 -14.77 -0.03 -2.80
C VAL A 44 -14.46 -1.24 -1.91
N ARG A 45 -15.25 -1.45 -0.85
CA ARG A 45 -15.09 -2.61 0.04
C ARG A 45 -15.28 -3.95 -0.70
N LYS A 46 -16.17 -4.01 -1.69
CA LYS A 46 -16.46 -5.23 -2.47
C LYS A 46 -15.35 -5.51 -3.47
N VAL A 47 -14.89 -4.48 -4.17
CA VAL A 47 -13.79 -4.58 -5.14
C VAL A 47 -12.51 -5.06 -4.47
N LEU A 48 -12.23 -4.57 -3.26
CA LEU A 48 -11.04 -4.96 -2.49
C LEU A 48 -11.28 -6.18 -1.58
N SER A 49 -12.46 -6.80 -1.66
CA SER A 49 -12.83 -7.99 -0.88
C SER A 49 -12.60 -7.84 0.64
N LEU A 50 -12.92 -6.66 1.19
CA LEU A 50 -12.87 -6.43 2.63
C LEU A 50 -14.00 -7.17 3.33
N THR A 51 -13.69 -7.80 4.46
CA THR A 51 -14.71 -8.42 5.31
C THR A 51 -15.58 -7.36 5.98
N ASP A 52 -16.82 -7.72 6.32
CA ASP A 52 -17.73 -6.83 7.05
C ASP A 52 -17.13 -6.41 8.38
N GLU A 53 -16.48 -7.33 9.09
CA GLU A 53 -15.80 -7.05 10.36
C GLU A 53 -14.75 -5.94 10.24
N VAL A 54 -13.84 -6.05 9.26
CA VAL A 54 -12.79 -5.03 9.06
C VAL A 54 -13.40 -3.70 8.63
N TYR A 55 -14.40 -3.73 7.74
CA TYR A 55 -15.07 -2.51 7.29
C TYR A 55 -15.78 -1.79 8.43
N ASP A 56 -16.55 -2.53 9.23
CA ASP A 56 -17.39 -1.97 10.28
C ASP A 56 -16.59 -1.48 11.49
N THR A 57 -15.48 -2.15 11.81
CA THR A 57 -14.61 -1.76 12.92
C THR A 57 -13.70 -0.58 12.57
N VAL A 58 -13.16 -0.53 11.36
CA VAL A 58 -12.11 0.44 10.99
C VAL A 58 -12.67 1.61 10.16
N PHE A 59 -13.48 1.33 9.14
CA PHE A 59 -13.81 2.32 8.11
C PHE A 59 -15.19 2.95 8.27
N ARG A 60 -16.19 2.19 8.73
CA ARG A 60 -17.54 2.72 9.01
C ARG A 60 -17.52 3.90 10.01
N PRO A 61 -16.76 3.90 11.11
CA PRO A 61 -16.75 5.02 12.08
C PRO A 61 -16.19 6.35 11.54
N ILE A 62 -15.50 6.30 10.40
CA ILE A 62 -14.91 7.47 9.73
C ILE A 62 -15.62 7.79 8.40
N THR A 63 -16.84 7.28 8.20
CA THR A 63 -17.69 7.66 7.06
C THR A 63 -18.07 9.14 7.17
N ASN A 64 -18.11 9.85 6.04
CA ASN A 64 -18.35 11.31 5.95
C ASN A 64 -17.32 12.18 6.67
N LYS A 65 -16.10 11.67 6.91
CA LYS A 65 -14.96 12.46 7.37
C LYS A 65 -13.93 12.59 6.26
N ASP A 66 -13.26 13.73 6.21
CA ASP A 66 -12.15 13.94 5.28
C ASP A 66 -11.02 12.95 5.58
N ALA A 67 -10.63 12.21 4.56
CA ALA A 67 -9.62 11.16 4.67
C ALA A 67 -8.87 11.00 3.33
N TRP A 68 -7.65 10.49 3.44
CA TRP A 68 -6.75 10.21 2.33
C TRP A 68 -6.00 8.90 2.63
N THR A 69 -5.51 8.22 1.59
CA THR A 69 -4.85 6.92 1.73
C THR A 69 -3.42 7.00 1.24
N LEU A 70 -2.51 6.41 2.01
CA LEU A 70 -1.17 6.05 1.56
C LEU A 70 -1.11 4.54 1.32
N MET A 71 -0.72 4.16 0.11
CA MET A 71 -0.54 2.76 -0.29
C MET A 71 0.96 2.51 -0.44
N PRO A 72 1.58 1.89 0.58
CA PRO A 72 2.98 1.49 0.49
C PRO A 72 3.19 0.34 -0.48
N LEU A 73 4.28 0.43 -1.26
CA LEU A 73 4.73 -0.62 -2.18
C LEU A 73 6.21 -0.89 -1.96
N LEU A 74 6.55 -2.18 -1.79
CA LEU A 74 7.94 -2.65 -1.80
C LEU A 74 8.42 -2.78 -3.25
N LEU A 75 9.40 -1.97 -3.64
CA LEU A 75 9.88 -1.88 -5.03
C LEU A 75 10.87 -3.00 -5.39
N ARG A 76 11.54 -3.56 -4.39
CA ARG A 76 12.64 -4.52 -4.58
C ARG A 76 12.51 -5.72 -3.66
N PRO A 77 11.41 -6.48 -3.76
CA PRO A 77 11.30 -7.73 -3.00
C PRO A 77 12.47 -8.66 -3.40
N LYS A 78 13.02 -9.39 -2.43
CA LYS A 78 13.96 -10.48 -2.64
C LYS A 78 13.24 -11.78 -3.01
N SER A 79 12.01 -11.98 -2.51
CA SER A 79 11.19 -13.16 -2.80
C SER A 79 11.00 -13.33 -4.31
N ARG A 80 11.11 -14.58 -4.78
CA ARG A 80 10.94 -14.94 -6.19
C ARG A 80 9.88 -16.03 -6.34
N GLY A 81 8.93 -15.76 -7.22
CA GLY A 81 7.90 -16.70 -7.65
C GLY A 81 8.23 -17.37 -8.98
N THR A 82 7.34 -18.24 -9.43
CA THR A 82 7.42 -18.89 -10.74
C THR A 82 6.10 -18.77 -11.50
N VAL A 83 6.20 -18.65 -12.82
CA VAL A 83 5.07 -18.76 -13.75
C VAL A 83 5.39 -19.88 -14.72
N ARG A 84 4.50 -20.87 -14.81
CA ARG A 84 4.66 -22.03 -15.69
C ARG A 84 3.42 -22.24 -16.52
N LEU A 85 3.58 -22.71 -17.76
CA LEU A 85 2.45 -23.18 -18.54
C LEU A 85 1.84 -24.40 -17.86
N ARG A 86 0.51 -24.43 -17.77
CA ARG A 86 -0.22 -25.58 -17.22
C ARG A 86 -0.14 -26.78 -18.18
N ASN A 87 -0.25 -26.51 -19.47
CA ASN A 87 -0.15 -27.47 -20.56
C ASN A 87 0.13 -26.71 -21.88
N SER A 88 0.10 -27.40 -23.01
CA SER A 88 0.35 -26.83 -24.34
C SER A 88 -0.80 -25.97 -24.91
N ASN A 89 -1.97 -25.92 -24.26
CA ASN A 89 -3.09 -25.09 -24.69
C ASN A 89 -2.84 -23.63 -24.30
N SER A 90 -2.73 -22.74 -25.29
CA SER A 90 -2.52 -21.30 -25.09
C SER A 90 -3.67 -20.59 -24.37
N PHE A 91 -4.87 -21.16 -24.35
CA PHE A 91 -6.03 -20.62 -23.63
C PHE A 91 -6.12 -21.11 -22.18
N ALA A 92 -5.30 -22.08 -21.78
CA ALA A 92 -5.28 -22.55 -20.40
C ALA A 92 -4.56 -21.55 -19.49
N SER A 93 -5.18 -21.20 -18.36
CA SER A 93 -4.55 -20.31 -17.38
C SER A 93 -3.22 -20.91 -16.88
N PRO A 94 -2.14 -20.11 -16.81
CA PRO A 94 -0.85 -20.59 -16.32
C PRO A 94 -0.92 -20.95 -14.83
N LEU A 95 0.07 -21.71 -14.39
CA LEU A 95 0.33 -21.94 -12.97
C LEU A 95 1.20 -20.78 -12.48
N ILE A 96 0.65 -19.96 -11.57
CA ILE A 96 1.33 -18.82 -10.97
C ILE A 96 1.54 -19.14 -9.49
N ASN A 97 2.80 -19.15 -9.07
CA ASN A 97 3.16 -19.16 -7.66
C ASN A 97 3.98 -17.89 -7.40
N SER A 98 3.38 -16.89 -6.76
CA SER A 98 4.05 -15.63 -6.47
C SER A 98 5.13 -15.74 -5.39
N ASN A 99 5.00 -16.74 -4.50
CA ASN A 99 5.91 -16.96 -3.38
C ASN A 99 6.17 -15.68 -2.56
N TYR A 100 5.11 -14.91 -2.29
CA TYR A 100 5.22 -13.66 -1.55
C TYR A 100 5.73 -13.91 -0.13
N PHE A 101 6.62 -13.03 0.34
CA PHE A 101 7.20 -13.09 1.70
C PHE A 101 7.93 -14.39 2.01
N ALA A 102 8.47 -15.06 0.98
CA ALA A 102 9.34 -16.21 1.17
C ALA A 102 10.67 -15.82 1.83
N GLU A 103 11.17 -14.64 1.51
CA GLU A 103 12.34 -14.05 2.15
C GLU A 103 11.90 -13.19 3.35
N PRO A 104 12.44 -13.41 4.55
CA PRO A 104 12.02 -12.69 5.75
C PRO A 104 12.28 -11.18 5.66
N GLU A 105 13.29 -10.75 4.90
CA GLU A 105 13.60 -9.33 4.71
C GLU A 105 12.49 -8.56 4.00
N ASP A 106 11.73 -9.20 3.11
CA ASP A 106 10.61 -8.51 2.44
C ASP A 106 9.51 -8.12 3.43
N MET A 107 9.30 -8.98 4.42
CA MET A 107 8.37 -8.71 5.51
C MET A 107 8.92 -7.62 6.44
N LEU A 108 10.20 -7.66 6.78
CA LEU A 108 10.84 -6.66 7.64
C LEU A 108 10.86 -5.25 7.01
N SER A 109 11.20 -5.17 5.72
CA SER A 109 11.11 -3.91 4.96
C SER A 109 9.67 -3.41 4.90
N GLY A 110 8.71 -4.33 4.69
CA GLY A 110 7.28 -4.03 4.76
C GLY A 110 6.83 -3.49 6.11
N TYR A 111 7.27 -4.08 7.23
CA TYR A 111 6.95 -3.60 8.58
C TYR A 111 7.58 -2.24 8.89
N SER A 112 8.83 -2.02 8.49
CA SER A 112 9.49 -0.73 8.70
C SER A 112 8.75 0.42 8.01
N ASN A 113 8.06 0.13 6.91
CA ASN A 113 7.18 1.07 6.23
C ASN A 113 5.99 1.49 7.10
N TRP A 114 5.33 0.51 7.73
CA TRP A 114 4.22 0.77 8.65
C TRP A 114 4.63 1.65 9.82
N ASP A 115 5.82 1.43 10.39
CA ASP A 115 6.34 2.25 11.48
C ASP A 115 6.58 3.70 11.03
N ILE A 116 7.10 3.91 9.82
CA ILE A 116 7.29 5.25 9.23
C ILE A 116 5.94 5.96 9.04
N LEU A 117 4.94 5.25 8.52
CA LEU A 117 3.61 5.80 8.30
C LEU A 117 2.92 6.20 9.61
N VAL A 118 2.97 5.34 10.63
CA VAL A 118 2.39 5.62 11.96
C VAL A 118 3.12 6.77 12.65
N SER A 119 4.45 6.80 12.61
CA SER A 119 5.25 7.87 13.21
C SER A 119 4.95 9.23 12.58
N ASN A 120 4.85 9.27 11.24
CA ASN A 120 4.49 10.50 10.52
C ASN A 120 3.03 10.91 10.77
N TRP A 121 2.12 9.93 10.90
CA TRP A 121 0.72 10.19 11.25
C TRP A 121 0.58 10.86 12.62
N ASP A 122 1.29 10.37 13.64
CA ASP A 122 1.27 10.97 14.98
C ASP A 122 1.87 12.39 14.99
N ILE A 123 2.89 12.64 14.16
CA ILE A 123 3.47 13.98 13.97
C ILE A 123 2.45 14.92 13.32
N CYS A 124 1.78 14.48 12.25
CA CYS A 124 0.74 15.25 11.56
C CYS A 124 -0.44 15.56 12.50
N ARG A 125 -0.87 14.60 13.32
CA ARG A 125 -1.95 14.78 14.30
C ARG A 125 -1.61 15.79 15.39
N LYS A 126 -0.35 15.82 15.84
CA LYS A 126 0.10 16.73 16.93
C LYS A 126 0.41 18.15 16.45
N ARG A 127 0.67 18.35 15.16
CA ARG A 127 1.17 19.66 14.65
C ARG A 127 0.21 20.41 13.73
N SER A 128 -0.99 19.89 13.44
CA SER A 128 -1.95 20.53 12.52
C SER A 128 -1.39 20.89 11.13
N TYR A 129 -0.30 20.24 10.72
CA TYR A 129 0.33 20.43 9.40
C TYR A 129 0.00 19.24 8.50
N TRP A 130 -0.59 19.54 7.35
CA TRP A 130 -1.02 18.58 6.31
C TRP A 130 0.09 18.21 5.32
N ILE A 131 1.34 18.60 5.57
CA ILE A 131 2.47 18.36 4.66
C ILE A 131 3.42 17.37 5.31
N ILE A 132 3.47 16.15 4.77
CA ILE A 132 4.54 15.20 5.07
C ILE A 132 5.81 15.72 4.39
N LYS A 133 6.79 16.15 5.18
CA LYS A 133 8.15 16.38 4.67
C LYS A 133 8.84 15.03 4.53
N PHE A 134 9.13 14.63 3.31
CA PHE A 134 10.14 13.63 3.02
C PHE A 134 11.50 14.31 3.15
N TYR A 135 12.33 13.82 4.07
CA TYR A 135 13.74 14.20 4.18
C TYR A 135 14.57 13.39 3.19
#